data_AF-A0A845YN32-F1
#
_entry.id   AF-A0A845YN32-F1
#
_cell.length_a   1.000
_cell.length_b   1.000
_cell.length_c   1.000
_cell.angle_alpha   90.00
_cell.angle_beta   90.00
_cell.angle_gamma   90.00
#
_symmetry.space_group_name_H-M   'P 1'
#
loop_
_entity.id
_entity.type
_entity.pdbx_description
1 polymer ?
#
loop_
_entity_poly.entity_id
_entity_poly.type
_entity_poly.pdbx_seq_one_letter_code
_entity_poly.pdbx_strand_id
1 'polypeptide(L)'
;MVAKKQKEIKQELEKKKKEGDDASKKAVELANFAEKTKATFENFKGEATAETAQSIERVSQAIQSKIEGRYNEAVEKSKEIDEELEQEQKGFEKGAESDKSDIAKLKELQKEAKAVGVNDASIAQAEKSKQQEISFLDAEAKDVEKAQGEMKKKLSESKQRRQAARFNYKSKNTLGS
;
A
#
# COMPACT_ATOMS: atom_id res chain seq x y z
N MET A 1 -14.83 -2.82 -27.12
CA MET A 1 -13.61 -2.03 -26.85
C MET A 1 -13.53 -1.61 -25.37
N VAL A 2 -14.61 -1.08 -24.77
CA VAL A 2 -14.69 -0.69 -23.34
C VAL A 2 -14.38 -1.85 -22.39
N ALA A 3 -15.04 -3.00 -22.54
CA ALA A 3 -14.81 -4.17 -21.68
C ALA A 3 -13.35 -4.69 -21.70
N LYS A 4 -12.62 -4.50 -22.80
CA LYS A 4 -11.20 -4.88 -22.90
C LYS A 4 -10.34 -3.96 -22.05
N LYS A 5 -10.56 -2.64 -22.15
CA LYS A 5 -9.86 -1.62 -21.35
C LYS A 5 -10.12 -1.80 -19.86
N GLN A 6 -11.38 -2.01 -19.46
CA GLN A 6 -11.74 -2.29 -18.07
C GLN A 6 -11.04 -3.53 -17.50
N LYS A 7 -10.89 -4.58 -18.33
CA LYS A 7 -10.15 -5.79 -17.94
C LYS A 7 -8.66 -5.51 -17.76
N GLU A 8 -8.04 -4.76 -18.66
CA GLU A 8 -6.62 -4.39 -18.58
C GLU A 8 -6.35 -3.59 -17.29
N ILE A 9 -7.17 -2.58 -17.00
CA ILE A 9 -7.11 -1.79 -15.75
C ILE A 9 -7.14 -2.71 -14.52
N LYS A 10 -8.12 -3.63 -14.46
CA LYS A 10 -8.25 -4.58 -13.33
C LYS A 10 -7.00 -5.43 -13.13
N GLN A 11 -6.44 -5.96 -14.22
CA GLN A 11 -5.26 -6.82 -14.14
C GLN A 11 -4.02 -6.07 -13.65
N GLU A 12 -3.84 -4.83 -14.14
CA GLU A 12 -2.71 -3.99 -13.74
C GLU A 12 -2.83 -3.54 -12.28
N LEU A 13 -4.03 -3.13 -11.85
CA LEU A 13 -4.31 -2.80 -10.45
C LEU A 13 -4.12 -3.99 -9.52
N GLU A 14 -4.60 -5.17 -9.90
CA GLU A 14 -4.44 -6.39 -9.09
C GLU A 14 -2.97 -6.73 -8.88
N LYS A 15 -2.15 -6.57 -9.93
CA LYS A 15 -0.71 -6.75 -9.84
C LYS A 15 -0.07 -5.72 -8.89
N LYS A 16 -0.33 -4.42 -9.05
CA LYS A 16 0.22 -3.36 -8.19
C LYS A 16 -0.18 -3.57 -6.72
N LYS A 17 -1.47 -3.83 -6.45
CA LYS A 17 -1.97 -4.12 -5.09
C LYS A 17 -1.27 -5.32 -4.47
N LYS A 18 -1.06 -6.39 -5.22
CA LYS A 18 -0.35 -7.57 -4.75
C LYS A 18 1.12 -7.26 -4.43
N GLU A 19 1.80 -6.52 -5.29
CA GLU A 19 3.19 -6.11 -5.02
C GLU A 19 3.31 -5.25 -3.75
N GLY A 20 2.34 -4.35 -3.52
CA GLY A 20 2.27 -3.53 -2.31
C GLY A 20 1.98 -4.36 -1.06
N ASP A 21 1.05 -5.30 -1.16
CA ASP A 21 0.75 -6.27 -0.09
C ASP A 21 1.99 -7.10 0.26
N ASP A 22 2.69 -7.66 -0.72
CA ASP A 22 3.90 -8.46 -0.52
C ASP A 22 5.03 -7.62 0.12
N ALA A 23 5.21 -6.36 -0.31
CA ALA A 23 6.20 -5.46 0.29
C ALA A 23 5.87 -5.15 1.77
N SER A 24 4.62 -4.84 2.07
CA SER A 24 4.17 -4.56 3.44
C SER A 24 4.26 -5.79 4.35
N LYS A 25 3.91 -6.98 3.84
CA LYS A 25 4.10 -8.27 4.54
C LYS A 25 5.56 -8.55 4.84
N LYS A 26 6.46 -8.32 3.88
CA LYS A 26 7.91 -8.48 4.07
C LYS A 26 8.42 -7.56 5.20
N ALA A 27 7.92 -6.33 5.31
CA ALA A 27 8.26 -5.45 6.42
C ALA A 27 7.80 -6.02 7.78
N VAL A 28 6.59 -6.59 7.85
CA VAL A 28 6.08 -7.28 9.05
C VAL A 28 6.94 -8.49 9.41
N GLU A 29 7.30 -9.32 8.43
CA GLU A 29 8.15 -10.50 8.64
C GLU A 29 9.54 -10.12 9.17
N LEU A 30 10.14 -9.06 8.62
CA LEU A 30 11.43 -8.55 9.09
C LEU A 30 11.35 -7.97 10.50
N ALA A 31 10.27 -7.28 10.85
CA ALA A 31 10.03 -6.81 12.21
C ALA A 31 9.86 -7.99 13.19
N ASN A 32 9.09 -9.02 12.82
CA ASN A 32 8.93 -10.23 13.63
C ASN A 32 10.26 -10.99 13.81
N PHE A 33 11.07 -11.04 12.74
CA PHE A 33 12.39 -11.63 12.82
C PHE A 33 13.30 -10.85 13.77
N ALA A 34 13.27 -9.51 13.72
CA ALA A 34 13.99 -8.66 14.67
C ALA A 34 13.61 -8.96 16.13
N GLU A 35 12.30 -9.05 16.42
CA GLU A 35 11.80 -9.36 17.77
C GLU A 35 12.31 -10.72 18.27
N LYS A 36 12.22 -11.76 17.42
CA LYS A 36 12.74 -13.10 17.76
C LYS A 36 14.25 -13.08 17.99
N THR A 37 14.99 -12.40 17.13
CA THR A 37 16.44 -12.23 17.27
C THR A 37 16.77 -11.55 18.61
N LYS A 38 16.06 -10.50 18.99
CA LYS A 38 16.23 -9.83 20.28
C LYS A 38 16.00 -10.78 21.46
N ALA A 39 14.87 -11.50 21.47
CA ALA A 39 14.55 -12.44 22.54
C ALA A 39 15.63 -13.54 22.68
N THR A 40 16.10 -14.09 21.55
CA THR A 40 17.18 -15.09 21.55
C THR A 40 18.47 -14.54 22.17
N PHE A 41 18.87 -13.32 21.83
CA PHE A 41 20.08 -12.71 22.39
C PHE A 41 19.95 -12.29 23.85
N GLU A 42 18.75 -11.90 24.31
CA GLU A 42 18.49 -11.63 25.72
C GLU A 42 18.64 -12.91 26.57
N ASN A 43 18.24 -14.07 26.05
CA ASN A 43 18.46 -15.36 26.71
C ASN A 43 19.96 -15.69 26.84
N PHE A 44 20.75 -15.49 25.77
CA PHE A 44 22.19 -15.76 25.81
C PHE A 44 22.97 -14.85 26.77
N LYS A 45 22.48 -13.63 27.04
CA LYS A 45 23.12 -12.71 28.00
C LYS A 45 23.06 -13.19 29.45
N GLY A 46 22.07 -13.99 29.82
CA GLY A 46 21.91 -14.50 31.19
C GLY A 46 23.02 -15.48 31.61
N GLU A 47 23.69 -16.09 30.64
CA GLU A 47 24.61 -17.22 30.85
C GLU A 47 26.06 -16.92 30.37
N ALA A 48 26.32 -15.72 29.83
CA ALA A 48 27.57 -15.38 29.15
C ALA A 48 28.65 -14.78 30.07
N THR A 49 29.91 -15.15 29.84
CA THR A 49 31.11 -14.47 30.37
C THR A 49 31.32 -13.10 29.68
N ALA A 50 32.20 -12.24 30.21
CA ALA A 50 32.42 -10.90 29.66
C ALA A 50 32.88 -10.91 28.17
N GLU A 51 33.76 -11.83 27.79
CA GLU A 51 34.24 -11.97 26.40
C GLU A 51 33.14 -12.51 25.46
N THR A 52 32.33 -13.47 25.93
CA THR A 52 31.20 -13.99 25.16
C THR A 52 30.09 -12.96 25.02
N ALA A 53 29.84 -12.13 26.04
CA ALA A 53 28.90 -11.02 25.97
C ALA A 53 29.28 -9.98 24.91
N GLN A 54 30.55 -9.61 24.80
CA GLN A 54 31.04 -8.69 23.75
C GLN A 54 30.90 -9.29 22.34
N SER A 55 31.18 -10.59 22.17
CA SER A 55 30.99 -11.27 20.89
C SER A 55 29.50 -11.30 20.49
N ILE A 56 28.63 -11.65 21.45
CA ILE A 56 27.17 -11.63 21.27
C ILE A 56 26.69 -10.23 20.87
N GLU A 57 27.20 -9.18 21.49
CA GLU A 57 26.83 -7.80 21.16
C GLU A 57 27.20 -7.43 19.72
N ARG A 58 28.43 -7.74 19.27
CA ARG A 58 28.85 -7.46 17.88
C ARG A 58 28.00 -8.20 16.86
N VAL A 59 27.71 -9.48 17.11
CA VAL A 59 26.85 -10.28 16.22
C VAL A 59 25.42 -9.74 16.21
N SER A 60 24.88 -9.35 17.38
CA SER A 60 23.55 -8.75 17.49
C SER A 60 23.43 -7.46 16.67
N GLN A 61 24.43 -6.57 16.77
CA GLN A 61 24.47 -5.31 16.01
C GLN A 61 24.56 -5.55 14.50
N ALA A 62 25.40 -6.51 14.06
CA ALA A 62 25.52 -6.86 12.64
C ALA A 62 24.20 -7.41 12.08
N ILE A 63 23.51 -8.28 12.82
CA ILE A 63 22.21 -8.82 12.43
C ILE A 63 21.16 -7.70 12.43
N GLN A 64 21.11 -6.86 13.46
CA GLN A 64 20.19 -5.72 13.53
C GLN A 64 20.35 -4.80 12.31
N SER A 65 21.59 -4.43 11.96
CA SER A 65 21.87 -3.58 10.80
C SER A 65 21.37 -4.20 9.48
N LYS A 66 21.59 -5.50 9.29
CA LYS A 66 21.11 -6.22 8.09
C LYS A 66 19.58 -6.27 8.03
N ILE A 67 18.91 -6.48 9.17
CA ILE A 67 17.45 -6.46 9.24
C ILE A 67 16.91 -5.06 8.95
N GLU A 68 17.52 -4.02 9.54
CA GLU A 68 17.12 -2.62 9.33
C GLU A 68 17.27 -2.20 7.85
N GLY A 69 18.35 -2.61 7.18
CA GLY A 69 18.52 -2.38 5.74
C GLY A 69 17.39 -2.99 4.91
N ARG A 70 17.14 -4.31 5.06
CA ARG A 70 16.07 -5.01 4.33
C ARG A 70 14.68 -4.49 4.68
N TYR A 71 14.48 -4.03 5.91
CA TYR A 71 13.20 -3.46 6.34
C TYR A 71 12.97 -2.12 5.65
N ASN A 72 13.99 -1.26 5.60
CA ASN A 72 13.88 0.02 4.92
C ASN A 72 13.63 -0.18 3.41
N GLU A 73 14.30 -1.14 2.76
CA GLU A 73 14.01 -1.51 1.37
C GLU A 73 12.54 -1.94 1.16
N ALA A 74 11.99 -2.77 2.07
CA ALA A 74 10.60 -3.20 1.99
C ALA A 74 9.61 -2.03 2.21
N VAL A 75 9.93 -1.11 3.11
CA VAL A 75 9.14 0.09 3.36
C VAL A 75 9.16 1.04 2.16
N GLU A 76 10.34 1.34 1.61
CA GLU A 76 10.45 2.22 0.44
C GLU A 76 9.69 1.64 -0.76
N LYS A 77 9.87 0.34 -1.04
CA LYS A 77 9.07 -0.32 -2.09
C LYS A 77 7.56 -0.23 -1.83
N SER A 78 7.13 -0.40 -0.58
CA SER A 78 5.71 -0.27 -0.24
C SER A 78 5.18 1.16 -0.39
N LYS A 79 6.02 2.19 -0.21
CA LYS A 79 5.64 3.59 -0.43
C LYS A 79 5.58 3.94 -1.90
N GLU A 80 6.55 3.51 -2.70
CA GLU A 80 6.53 3.70 -4.16
C GLU A 80 5.22 3.16 -4.76
N ILE A 81 4.81 1.97 -4.33
CA ILE A 81 3.55 1.36 -4.78
C ILE A 81 2.32 2.11 -4.23
N ASP A 82 2.37 2.62 -2.99
CA ASP A 82 1.28 3.46 -2.44
C ASP A 82 1.10 4.74 -3.27
N GLU A 83 2.20 5.39 -3.67
CA GLU A 83 2.18 6.58 -4.54
C GLU A 83 1.66 6.27 -5.95
N GLU A 84 2.07 5.15 -6.54
CA GLU A 84 1.53 4.70 -7.84
C GLU A 84 0.02 4.44 -7.76
N LEU A 85 -0.44 3.76 -6.72
CA LEU A 85 -1.86 3.50 -6.49
C LEU A 85 -2.65 4.81 -6.27
N GLU A 86 -2.08 5.79 -5.57
CA GLU A 86 -2.71 7.10 -5.39
C GLU A 86 -2.88 7.85 -6.72
N GLN A 87 -1.89 7.73 -7.62
CA GLN A 87 -1.99 8.32 -8.96
C GLN A 87 -3.10 7.66 -9.79
N GLU A 88 -3.22 6.32 -9.75
CA GLU A 88 -4.29 5.59 -10.43
C GLU A 88 -5.67 5.98 -9.88
N GLN A 89 -5.81 6.06 -8.55
CA GLN A 89 -7.06 6.50 -7.90
C GLN A 89 -7.48 7.89 -8.38
N LYS A 90 -6.56 8.86 -8.38
CA LYS A 90 -6.82 10.22 -8.91
C LYS A 90 -7.18 10.19 -10.40
N GLY A 91 -6.61 9.26 -11.16
CA GLY A 91 -6.97 9.01 -12.55
C GLY A 91 -8.42 8.56 -12.70
N PHE A 92 -8.86 7.61 -11.88
CA PHE A 92 -10.25 7.12 -11.89
C PHE A 92 -11.25 8.18 -11.46
N GLU A 93 -10.94 8.95 -10.41
CA GLU A 93 -11.79 10.05 -9.93
C GLU A 93 -11.99 11.12 -11.01
N LYS A 94 -10.90 11.53 -11.68
CA LYS A 94 -10.98 12.47 -12.82
C LYS A 94 -11.74 11.90 -14.01
N GLY A 95 -11.54 10.62 -14.31
CA GLY A 95 -12.28 9.92 -15.38
C GLY A 95 -13.79 9.92 -15.10
N ALA A 96 -14.19 9.56 -13.89
CA ALA A 96 -15.57 9.57 -13.45
C ALA A 96 -16.18 10.98 -13.47
N GLU A 97 -15.42 12.01 -13.07
CA GLU A 97 -15.86 13.41 -13.13
C GLU A 97 -16.07 13.88 -14.57
N SER A 98 -15.16 13.53 -15.49
CA SER A 98 -15.31 13.80 -16.91
C SER A 98 -16.56 13.15 -17.49
N ASP A 99 -16.80 11.87 -17.16
CA ASP A 99 -18.00 11.15 -17.62
C ASP A 99 -19.30 11.73 -17.02
N LYS A 100 -19.27 12.24 -15.78
CA LYS A 100 -20.41 12.97 -15.19
C LYS A 100 -20.73 14.25 -15.97
N SER A 101 -19.70 14.99 -16.38
CA SER A 101 -19.85 16.17 -17.24
C SER A 101 -20.42 15.82 -18.62
N ASP A 102 -19.95 14.73 -19.23
CA ASP A 102 -20.47 14.24 -20.51
C ASP A 102 -21.94 13.83 -20.40
N ILE A 103 -22.34 13.17 -19.31
CA ILE A 103 -23.76 12.84 -19.06
C ILE A 103 -24.62 14.10 -18.98
N ALA A 104 -24.14 15.17 -18.34
CA ALA A 104 -24.90 16.43 -18.27
C ALA A 104 -25.17 16.99 -19.67
N LYS A 105 -24.15 17.00 -20.54
CA LYS A 105 -24.29 17.43 -21.94
C LYS A 105 -25.22 16.51 -22.74
N LEU A 106 -25.11 15.18 -22.55
CA LEU A 106 -26.00 14.22 -23.21
C LEU A 106 -27.46 14.44 -22.81
N LYS A 107 -27.73 14.78 -21.55
CA LYS A 107 -29.08 15.12 -21.08
C LYS A 107 -29.63 16.40 -21.70
N GLU A 108 -28.79 17.41 -21.93
CA GLU A 108 -29.17 18.63 -22.65
C GLU A 108 -29.52 18.32 -24.11
N LEU A 109 -28.64 17.59 -24.80
CA LEU A 109 -28.88 17.12 -26.18
C LEU A 109 -30.15 16.26 -26.29
N GLN A 110 -30.43 15.43 -25.28
CA GLN A 110 -31.65 14.63 -25.25
C GLN A 110 -32.91 15.50 -25.16
N LYS A 111 -32.89 16.59 -24.39
CA LYS A 111 -34.00 17.56 -24.31
C LYS A 111 -34.21 18.26 -25.64
N GLU A 112 -33.11 18.69 -26.29
CA GLU A 112 -33.16 19.33 -27.60
C GLU A 112 -33.72 18.38 -28.67
N ALA A 113 -33.23 17.15 -28.74
CA ALA A 113 -33.71 16.12 -29.66
C ALA A 113 -35.23 15.87 -29.50
N LYS A 114 -35.72 15.78 -28.26
CA LYS A 114 -37.15 15.67 -27.97
C LYS A 114 -37.94 16.89 -28.43
N ALA A 115 -37.40 18.10 -28.24
CA ALA A 115 -38.06 19.34 -28.66
C ALA A 115 -38.21 19.43 -30.19
N VAL A 116 -37.27 18.89 -30.96
CA VAL A 116 -37.32 18.86 -32.43
C VAL A 116 -37.92 17.57 -33.00
N GLY A 117 -38.47 16.68 -32.15
CA GLY A 117 -39.13 15.44 -32.59
C GLY A 117 -38.18 14.37 -33.15
N VAL A 118 -36.89 14.43 -32.80
CA VAL A 118 -35.86 13.48 -33.25
C VAL A 118 -35.74 12.31 -32.27
N ASN A 119 -35.50 11.11 -32.80
CA ASN A 119 -35.23 9.91 -32.01
C ASN A 119 -33.94 10.07 -31.18
N ASP A 120 -34.03 9.87 -29.87
CA ASP A 120 -32.96 10.07 -28.89
C ASP A 120 -32.34 8.75 -28.37
N ALA A 121 -32.69 7.59 -28.95
CA ALA A 121 -32.22 6.28 -28.48
C ALA A 121 -30.69 6.17 -28.39
N SER A 122 -29.97 6.72 -29.36
CA SER A 122 -28.49 6.73 -29.38
C SER A 122 -27.90 7.57 -28.24
N ILE A 123 -28.57 8.67 -27.87
CA ILE A 123 -28.15 9.54 -26.76
C ILE A 123 -28.37 8.81 -25.43
N ALA A 124 -29.52 8.16 -25.27
CA ALA A 124 -29.82 7.34 -24.09
C ALA A 124 -28.84 6.16 -23.94
N GLN A 125 -28.45 5.53 -25.05
CA GLN A 125 -27.43 4.46 -25.03
C GLN A 125 -26.04 5.00 -24.62
N ALA A 126 -25.66 6.19 -25.11
CA ALA A 126 -24.40 6.83 -24.73
C ALA A 126 -24.39 7.21 -23.24
N GLU A 127 -25.50 7.76 -22.72
CA GLU A 127 -25.64 8.07 -21.30
C GLU A 127 -25.48 6.81 -20.44
N LYS A 128 -26.18 5.73 -20.78
CA LYS A 128 -26.08 4.45 -20.06
C LYS A 128 -24.65 3.91 -20.06
N SER A 129 -23.95 4.02 -21.19
CA SER A 129 -22.55 3.57 -21.31
C SER A 129 -21.63 4.39 -20.39
N LYS A 130 -21.83 5.71 -20.31
CA LYS A 130 -21.07 6.60 -19.40
C LYS A 130 -21.39 6.31 -17.93
N GLN A 131 -22.64 6.03 -17.58
CA GLN A 131 -23.02 5.64 -16.22
C GLN A 131 -22.34 4.33 -15.77
N GLN A 132 -22.21 3.37 -16.69
CA GLN A 132 -21.49 2.12 -16.44
C GLN A 132 -20.00 2.36 -16.21
N GLU A 133 -19.38 3.26 -16.98
CA GLU A 133 -17.97 3.62 -16.81
C GLU A 133 -17.73 4.31 -15.47
N ILE A 134 -18.57 5.29 -15.08
CA ILE A 134 -18.50 5.92 -13.75
C ILE A 134 -18.59 4.88 -12.65
N SER A 135 -19.55 3.95 -12.74
CA SER A 135 -19.73 2.90 -11.73
C SER A 135 -18.51 1.99 -11.62
N PHE A 136 -17.85 1.71 -12.74
CA PHE A 136 -16.61 0.95 -12.78
C PHE A 136 -15.46 1.73 -12.12
N LEU A 137 -15.22 2.98 -12.53
CA LEU A 137 -14.13 3.82 -12.01
C LEU A 137 -14.30 4.09 -10.50
N ASP A 138 -15.52 4.39 -10.05
CA ASP A 138 -15.82 4.60 -8.62
C ASP A 138 -15.57 3.33 -7.80
N ALA A 139 -15.81 2.14 -8.37
CA ALA A 139 -15.55 0.87 -7.70
C ALA A 139 -14.05 0.58 -7.59
N GLU A 140 -13.29 0.80 -8.66
CA GLU A 140 -11.83 0.61 -8.65
C GLU A 140 -11.14 1.62 -7.71
N ALA A 141 -11.59 2.89 -7.67
CA ALA A 141 -11.07 3.90 -6.74
C ALA A 141 -11.23 3.48 -5.27
N LYS A 142 -12.42 2.97 -4.88
CA LYS A 142 -12.67 2.47 -3.53
C LYS A 142 -11.85 1.22 -3.19
N ASP A 143 -11.65 0.35 -4.16
CA ASP A 143 -10.85 -0.85 -3.97
C ASP A 143 -9.36 -0.52 -3.77
N VAL A 144 -8.85 0.47 -4.52
CA VAL A 144 -7.51 1.05 -4.31
C VAL A 144 -7.38 1.66 -2.92
N GLU A 145 -8.34 2.51 -2.51
CA GLU A 145 -8.35 3.16 -1.18
C GLU A 145 -8.28 2.10 -0.06
N LYS A 146 -9.06 1.02 -0.19
CA LYS A 146 -9.03 -0.09 0.77
C LYS A 146 -7.66 -0.78 0.82
N ALA A 147 -7.07 -1.08 -0.33
CA ALA A 147 -5.76 -1.74 -0.41
C ALA A 147 -4.66 -0.88 0.24
N GLN A 148 -4.63 0.42 -0.07
CA GLN A 148 -3.71 1.37 0.56
C GLN A 148 -3.91 1.45 2.08
N GLY A 149 -5.16 1.44 2.55
CA GLY A 149 -5.49 1.38 3.98
C GLY A 149 -4.92 0.14 4.68
N GLU A 150 -5.05 -1.03 4.06
CA GLU A 150 -4.47 -2.28 4.58
C GLU A 150 -2.93 -2.26 4.61
N MET A 151 -2.30 -1.73 3.55
CA MET A 151 -0.85 -1.56 3.49
C MET A 151 -0.34 -0.63 4.60
N LYS A 152 -0.97 0.55 4.76
CA LYS A 152 -0.63 1.53 5.81
C LYS A 152 -0.76 0.92 7.21
N LYS A 153 -1.80 0.12 7.45
CA LYS A 153 -1.97 -0.60 8.72
C LYS A 153 -0.82 -1.57 8.99
N LYS A 154 -0.46 -2.42 8.02
CA LYS A 154 0.66 -3.37 8.15
C LYS A 154 2.00 -2.67 8.38
N LEU A 155 2.26 -1.56 7.68
CA LEU A 155 3.46 -0.76 7.89
C LEU A 155 3.51 -0.08 9.27
N SER A 156 2.36 0.38 9.77
CA SER A 156 2.27 0.97 11.12
C SER A 156 2.57 -0.07 12.19
N GLU A 157 1.94 -1.25 12.10
CA GLU A 157 2.17 -2.38 13.03
C GLU A 157 3.62 -2.86 12.97
N SER A 158 4.20 -3.00 11.77
CA SER A 158 5.60 -3.43 11.62
C SER A 158 6.58 -2.40 12.17
N LYS A 159 6.30 -1.10 12.03
CA LYS A 159 7.10 -0.02 12.60
C LYS A 159 7.13 -0.08 14.13
N GLN A 160 5.97 -0.32 14.76
CA GLN A 160 5.88 -0.47 16.22
C GLN A 160 6.68 -1.69 16.71
N ARG A 161 6.50 -2.85 16.05
CA ARG A 161 7.27 -4.07 16.35
C ARG A 161 8.78 -3.87 16.19
N ARG A 162 9.19 -3.27 15.07
CA ARG A 162 10.60 -2.93 14.81
C ARG A 162 11.17 -2.05 15.93
N GLN A 163 10.43 -1.05 16.40
CA GLN A 163 10.88 -0.18 17.46
C GLN A 163 11.05 -0.93 18.80
N ALA A 164 10.15 -1.86 19.11
CA ALA A 164 10.26 -2.74 20.28
C ALA A 164 11.45 -3.72 20.18
N ALA A 165 11.80 -4.14 18.96
CA ALA A 165 12.89 -5.07 18.67
C ALA A 165 14.30 -4.46 18.72
N ARG A 166 14.45 -3.13 18.89
CA ARG A 166 15.78 -2.51 18.96
C ARG A 166 16.54 -2.95 20.21
N PHE A 167 17.83 -3.25 20.02
CA PHE A 167 18.75 -3.55 21.10
C PHE A 167 19.12 -2.25 21.83
N ASN A 168 18.59 -2.07 23.04
CA ASN A 168 19.06 -1.03 23.95
C ASN A 168 20.13 -1.64 24.86
N TYR A 169 21.39 -1.63 24.42
CA TYR A 169 22.50 -1.95 25.33
C TYR A 169 22.80 -0.74 26.20
N LYS A 170 22.22 -0.71 27.41
CA LYS A 170 22.79 0.09 28.50
C LYS A 170 23.83 -0.78 29.17
N SER A 171 25.12 -0.48 28.98
CA SER A 171 26.16 -1.15 29.76
C SER A 171 25.90 -0.90 31.24
N LYS A 172 26.02 -1.94 32.08
CA LYS A 172 25.87 -1.80 33.54
C LYS A 172 27.12 -1.22 34.23
N ASN A 173 28.15 -0.78 33.49
CA ASN A 173 29.45 -0.39 34.06
C ASN A 173 29.91 1.02 33.66
N THR A 174 29.15 2.06 33.98
CA THR A 174 29.69 3.43 34.06
C THR A 174 29.44 4.13 35.41
N LEU A 175 29.11 3.37 36.46
CA LEU A 175 29.16 3.87 37.84
C LEU A 175 30.22 3.08 38.61
N GLY A 176 31.43 3.62 38.58
CA GLY A 176 32.62 3.10 39.24
C GLY A 176 33.81 4.02 38.95
N SER A 177 33.70 5.27 39.40
CA SER A 177 34.80 6.22 39.55
C SER A 177 34.82 6.68 41.00
#